data_AF-A0A2S2PIA0-F1
#
_entry.id   AF-A0A2S2PIA0-F1
#
_cell.length_a   1.000
_cell.length_b   1.000
_cell.length_c   1.000
_cell.angle_alpha   90.00
_cell.angle_beta   90.00
_cell.angle_gamma   90.00
#
_symmetry.space_group_name_H-M   'P 1'
#
loop_
_entity.id
_entity.type
_entity.pdbx_description
1 polymer ?
#
loop_
_entity_poly.entity_id
_entity_poly.type
_entity_poly.pdbx_seq_one_letter_code
_entity_poly.pdbx_strand_id
1 'polypeptide(L)'
;MNENIFPALIHIMATAEFKTRKEAAWAITNATSGGTQEQIQHLVEQKCIPPLCDLLTVTDVKIIQVALNGLENILKLGEQLARQTGAVNQYAVLLEECYGLDKIEFLQSHENIEIYQKAFGIIERYFGSEEDDPRVAPSVQETEQGIEQYDFRDQSVPMTRFQF
;
A
#
# COMPACT_ATOMS: atom_id res chain seq x y z
N MET A 1 -13.06 0.74 30.36
CA MET A 1 -13.97 -0.19 29.64
C MET A 1 -14.05 0.25 28.20
N ASN A 2 -13.22 -0.30 27.30
CA ASN A 2 -13.38 -0.33 25.83
C ASN A 2 -12.14 -0.95 25.12
N GLU A 3 -11.37 -1.81 25.80
CA GLU A 3 -10.07 -2.29 25.27
C GLU A 3 -10.16 -3.51 24.34
N ASN A 4 -11.35 -4.07 24.08
CA ASN A 4 -11.49 -5.33 23.32
C ASN A 4 -12.45 -5.28 22.12
N ILE A 5 -12.85 -4.08 21.66
CA ILE A 5 -13.78 -3.97 20.53
C ILE A 5 -13.08 -4.32 19.21
N PHE A 6 -11.84 -3.86 19.01
CA PHE A 6 -11.12 -4.09 17.75
C PHE A 6 -10.79 -5.55 17.46
N PRO A 7 -10.26 -6.35 18.41
CA PRO A 7 -10.04 -7.78 18.17
C PRO A 7 -11.33 -8.53 17.82
N ALA A 8 -12.45 -8.18 18.47
CA ALA A 8 -13.75 -8.77 18.18
C ALA A 8 -14.25 -8.40 16.76
N LEU A 9 -14.12 -7.13 16.35
CA LEU A 9 -14.51 -6.69 15.02
C LEU A 9 -13.67 -7.35 13.92
N ILE A 10 -12.37 -7.50 14.14
CA ILE A 10 -11.47 -8.17 13.18
C ILE A 10 -11.81 -9.66 13.07
N HIS A 11 -12.09 -10.32 14.19
CA HIS A 11 -12.55 -11.71 14.18
C HIS A 11 -13.87 -11.87 13.41
N ILE A 12 -14.86 -10.99 13.67
CA ILE A 12 -16.14 -10.98 12.96
C ILE A 12 -15.94 -10.78 11.46
N MET A 13 -15.04 -9.87 11.05
CA MET A 13 -14.76 -9.61 9.65
C MET A 13 -14.14 -10.83 8.94
N ALA A 14 -13.47 -11.72 9.67
CA ALA A 14 -12.90 -12.95 9.13
C ALA A 14 -13.88 -14.15 9.16
N THR A 15 -14.69 -14.30 10.21
CA THR A 15 -15.46 -15.55 10.46
C THR A 15 -16.97 -15.41 10.32
N ALA A 16 -17.53 -14.20 10.38
CA ALA A 16 -18.97 -14.00 10.41
C ALA A 16 -19.61 -14.09 9.02
N GLU A 17 -20.94 -14.20 9.01
CA GLU A 17 -21.73 -14.13 7.78
C GLU A 17 -21.55 -12.78 7.08
N PHE A 18 -21.69 -12.78 5.75
CA PHE A 18 -21.38 -11.64 4.88
C PHE A 18 -21.99 -10.32 5.36
N LYS A 19 -23.25 -10.32 5.83
CA LYS A 19 -23.92 -9.12 6.32
C LYS A 19 -23.22 -8.51 7.54
N THR A 20 -22.76 -9.34 8.47
CA THR A 20 -22.07 -8.91 9.70
C THR A 20 -20.64 -8.45 9.39
N ARG A 21 -19.98 -9.08 8.42
CA ARG A 21 -18.66 -8.64 7.92
C ARG A 21 -18.70 -7.21 7.38
N LYS A 22 -19.78 -6.82 6.70
CA LYS A 22 -19.96 -5.45 6.19
C LYS A 22 -19.97 -4.41 7.30
N GLU A 23 -20.74 -4.64 8.36
CA GLU A 23 -20.82 -3.71 9.49
C GLU A 23 -19.48 -3.60 10.22
N ALA A 24 -18.77 -4.72 10.38
CA ALA A 24 -17.43 -4.73 10.97
C ALA A 24 -16.42 -3.94 10.11
N ALA A 25 -16.47 -4.10 8.78
CA ALA A 25 -15.64 -3.34 7.85
C ALA A 25 -15.91 -1.83 7.93
N TRP A 26 -17.18 -1.44 7.97
CA TRP A 26 -17.59 -0.05 8.16
C TRP A 26 -17.07 0.52 9.48
N ALA A 27 -17.17 -0.22 10.57
CA ALA A 27 -16.67 0.21 11.87
C ALA A 27 -15.14 0.43 11.84
N ILE A 28 -14.39 -0.46 11.18
CA ILE A 28 -12.93 -0.35 11.06
C ILE A 28 -12.54 0.82 10.15
N THR A 29 -13.16 0.98 8.99
CA THR A 29 -12.87 2.12 8.10
C THR A 29 -13.21 3.46 8.75
N ASN A 30 -14.28 3.52 9.55
CA ASN A 30 -14.60 4.72 10.32
C ASN A 30 -13.55 4.99 11.40
N ALA A 31 -13.07 3.94 12.09
CA ALA A 31 -12.00 4.05 13.05
C ALA A 31 -10.67 4.49 12.41
N THR A 32 -10.35 4.06 11.19
CA THR A 32 -9.14 4.53 10.48
C THR A 32 -9.28 5.95 9.92
N SER A 33 -10.50 6.42 9.69
CA SER A 33 -10.75 7.78 9.17
C SER A 33 -10.69 8.85 10.26
N GLY A 34 -11.21 8.55 11.46
CA GLY A 34 -11.30 9.50 12.57
C GLY A 34 -10.42 9.17 13.78
N GLY A 35 -9.72 8.04 13.77
CA GLY A 35 -8.88 7.60 14.88
C GLY A 35 -7.54 8.32 14.97
N THR A 36 -6.93 8.26 16.14
CA THR A 36 -5.55 8.76 16.34
C THR A 36 -4.53 7.81 15.71
N GLN A 37 -3.30 8.28 15.53
CA GLN A 37 -2.19 7.47 15.03
C GLN A 37 -2.02 6.17 15.83
N GLU A 38 -2.11 6.23 17.16
CA GLU A 38 -1.97 5.08 18.06
C GLU A 38 -3.10 4.07 17.86
N GLN A 39 -4.33 4.54 17.62
CA GLN A 39 -5.48 3.67 17.36
C GLN A 39 -5.34 2.93 16.03
N ILE A 40 -4.86 3.61 14.99
CA ILE A 40 -4.64 3.01 13.68
C ILE A 40 -3.47 2.01 13.74
N GLN A 41 -2.38 2.36 14.43
CA GLN A 41 -1.27 1.43 14.71
C GLN A 41 -1.79 0.17 15.40
N HIS A 42 -2.58 0.33 16.45
CA HIS A 42 -3.17 -0.79 17.17
C HIS A 42 -4.07 -1.65 16.28
N LEU A 43 -4.87 -1.06 15.39
CA LEU A 43 -5.67 -1.80 14.40
C LEU A 43 -4.80 -2.68 13.49
N VAL A 44 -3.68 -2.14 13.01
CA VAL A 44 -2.74 -2.88 12.16
C VAL A 44 -2.05 -4.01 12.93
N GLU A 45 -1.67 -3.77 14.19
CA GLU A 45 -1.12 -4.80 15.09
C GLU A 45 -2.09 -5.97 15.28
N GLN A 46 -3.39 -5.69 15.32
CA GLN A 46 -4.45 -6.70 15.36
C GLN A 46 -4.74 -7.37 14.00
N LYS A 47 -3.91 -7.15 12.98
CA LYS A 47 -4.00 -7.76 11.63
C LYS A 47 -5.30 -7.41 10.91
N CYS A 48 -5.71 -6.14 10.93
CA CYS A 48 -6.89 -5.68 10.18
C CYS A 48 -6.70 -5.65 8.65
N ILE A 49 -5.45 -5.60 8.16
CA ILE A 49 -5.13 -5.44 6.73
C ILE A 49 -5.62 -6.63 5.88
N PRO A 50 -5.28 -7.90 6.17
CA PRO A 50 -5.69 -9.01 5.30
C PRO A 50 -7.22 -9.15 5.17
N PRO A 51 -8.02 -9.05 6.25
CA PRO A 51 -9.47 -9.04 6.11
C PRO A 51 -10.03 -7.88 5.28
N LEU A 52 -9.42 -6.68 5.33
CA LEU A 52 -9.80 -5.57 4.45
C LEU A 52 -9.47 -5.89 2.99
N CYS A 53 -8.34 -6.52 2.71
CA CYS A 53 -7.98 -6.98 1.38
C CYS A 53 -8.97 -8.04 0.84
N ASP A 54 -9.49 -8.93 1.68
CA ASP A 54 -10.52 -9.90 1.26
C ASP A 54 -11.85 -9.25 0.87
N LEU A 55 -12.12 -8.03 1.35
CA LEU A 55 -13.30 -7.27 0.96
C LEU A 55 -13.15 -6.60 -0.41
N LEU A 56 -11.93 -6.52 -0.96
CA LEU A 56 -11.70 -5.98 -2.32
C LEU A 56 -12.21 -6.92 -3.42
N THR A 57 -12.37 -8.21 -3.12
CA THR A 57 -12.78 -9.23 -4.11
C THR A 57 -14.29 -9.53 -4.08
N VAL A 58 -15.07 -8.77 -3.32
CA VAL A 58 -16.53 -8.93 -3.25
C VAL A 58 -17.20 -8.21 -4.41
N THR A 59 -18.48 -8.49 -4.68
CA THR A 59 -19.22 -7.84 -5.77
C THR A 59 -19.89 -6.52 -5.38
N ASP A 60 -19.98 -6.23 -4.08
CA ASP A 60 -20.65 -5.04 -3.58
C ASP A 60 -19.72 -3.82 -3.69
N VAL A 61 -20.00 -2.96 -4.66
CA VAL A 61 -19.27 -1.72 -4.94
C VAL A 61 -19.03 -0.89 -3.68
N LYS A 62 -20.04 -0.74 -2.80
CA LYS A 62 -19.91 0.08 -1.60
C LYS A 62 -18.91 -0.51 -0.62
N ILE A 63 -18.83 -1.83 -0.55
CA ILE A 63 -17.89 -2.52 0.33
C ILE A 63 -16.47 -2.43 -0.21
N ILE A 64 -16.28 -2.58 -1.52
CA ILE A 64 -14.98 -2.36 -2.15
C ILE A 64 -14.48 -0.94 -1.85
N GLN A 65 -15.35 0.07 -2.02
CA GLN A 65 -15.00 1.47 -1.73
C GLN A 65 -14.64 1.68 -0.26
N VAL A 66 -15.40 1.11 0.68
CA VAL A 66 -15.11 1.19 2.12
C VAL A 66 -13.79 0.52 2.47
N ALA A 67 -13.48 -0.63 1.86
CA ALA A 67 -12.21 -1.32 2.05
C ALA A 67 -11.04 -0.50 1.49
N LEU A 68 -11.16 0.03 0.27
CA LEU A 68 -10.15 0.91 -0.33
C LEU A 68 -9.91 2.18 0.51
N ASN A 69 -10.95 2.80 1.05
CA ASN A 69 -10.80 3.93 1.98
C ASN A 69 -10.05 3.53 3.26
N GLY A 70 -10.39 2.38 3.83
CA GLY A 70 -9.74 1.87 5.04
C GLY A 70 -8.25 1.64 4.82
N LEU A 71 -7.89 0.99 3.72
CA LEU A 71 -6.50 0.72 3.33
C LEU A 71 -5.73 2.01 3.00
N GLU A 72 -6.33 2.94 2.27
CA GLU A 72 -5.70 4.23 1.96
C GLU A 72 -5.37 5.03 3.23
N ASN A 73 -6.26 5.07 4.22
CA ASN A 73 -6.00 5.75 5.49
C ASN A 73 -4.82 5.13 6.24
N ILE A 74 -4.72 3.80 6.24
CA ILE A 74 -3.59 3.08 6.84
C ILE A 74 -2.30 3.43 6.09
N LEU A 75 -2.29 3.34 4.75
CA LEU A 75 -1.13 3.69 3.92
C LEU A 75 -0.68 5.14 4.13
N LYS A 76 -1.63 6.07 4.20
CA LYS A 76 -1.38 7.50 4.47
C LYS A 76 -0.70 7.71 5.82
N LEU A 77 -1.11 6.99 6.86
CA LEU A 77 -0.43 7.05 8.16
C LEU A 77 0.99 6.51 8.05
N GLY A 78 1.18 5.40 7.35
CA GLY A 78 2.50 4.83 7.12
C GLY A 78 3.44 5.77 6.36
N GLU A 79 2.92 6.49 5.35
CA GLU A 79 3.65 7.55 4.65
C GLU A 79 4.07 8.68 5.61
N GLN A 80 3.17 9.11 6.51
CA GLN A 80 3.51 10.14 7.50
C GLN A 80 4.61 9.69 8.47
N LEU A 81 4.57 8.44 8.93
CA LEU A 81 5.58 7.85 9.80
C LEU A 81 6.92 7.68 9.08
N ALA A 82 6.90 7.21 7.84
CA ALA A 82 8.06 7.10 6.97
C ALA A 82 8.76 8.46 6.80
N ARG A 83 8.00 9.53 6.52
CA ARG A 83 8.55 10.90 6.41
C ARG A 83 9.19 11.41 7.71
N GLN A 84 8.67 11.02 8.86
CA GLN A 84 9.21 11.45 10.17
C GLN A 84 10.48 10.67 10.57
N THR A 85 10.55 9.40 10.20
CA THR A 85 11.64 8.49 10.61
C THR A 85 12.72 8.31 9.55
N GLY A 86 12.45 8.70 8.30
CA GLY A 86 13.27 8.38 7.14
C GLY A 86 13.23 6.91 6.74
N ALA A 87 12.32 6.11 7.31
CA ALA A 87 12.14 4.71 6.98
C ALA A 87 11.14 4.50 5.83
N VAL A 88 11.04 3.27 5.33
CA VAL A 88 10.02 2.87 4.35
C VAL A 88 8.63 2.79 4.99
N ASN A 89 7.58 2.90 4.18
CA ASN A 89 6.21 2.73 4.64
C ASN A 89 5.94 1.25 5.00
N GLN A 90 6.07 0.90 6.29
CA GLN A 90 5.86 -0.47 6.76
C GLN A 90 4.48 -1.05 6.43
N TYR A 91 3.45 -0.21 6.30
CA TYR A 91 2.10 -0.70 5.98
C TYR A 91 1.93 -1.02 4.50
N ALA A 92 2.70 -0.37 3.62
CA ALA A 92 2.78 -0.76 2.21
C ALA A 92 3.39 -2.16 2.08
N VAL A 93 4.49 -2.42 2.80
CA VAL A 93 5.14 -3.75 2.85
C VAL A 93 4.16 -4.82 3.35
N LEU A 94 3.44 -4.57 4.46
CA LEU A 94 2.44 -5.52 4.96
C LEU A 94 1.29 -5.77 3.97
N LEU A 95 0.93 -4.77 3.16
CA LEU A 95 -0.12 -4.90 2.15
C LEU A 95 0.35 -5.79 0.99
N GLU A 96 1.60 -5.66 0.58
CA GLU A 96 2.23 -6.53 -0.43
C GLU A 96 2.33 -7.98 0.07
N GLU A 97 2.82 -8.18 1.31
CA GLU A 97 2.97 -9.51 1.91
C GLU A 97 1.65 -10.30 2.01
N CYS A 98 0.50 -9.61 2.06
CA CYS A 98 -0.81 -10.24 2.12
C CYS A 98 -1.55 -10.29 0.76
N TYR A 99 -0.83 -10.10 -0.36
CA TYR A 99 -1.41 -10.02 -1.72
C TYR A 99 -2.50 -8.95 -1.85
N GLY A 100 -2.42 -7.90 -1.03
CA GLY A 100 -3.34 -6.78 -1.05
C GLY A 100 -3.11 -5.91 -2.28
N LEU A 101 -1.84 -5.73 -2.68
CA LEU A 101 -1.48 -4.96 -3.87
C LEU A 101 -2.05 -5.60 -5.15
N ASP A 102 -1.90 -6.92 -5.34
CA ASP A 102 -2.45 -7.64 -6.50
C ASP A 102 -3.96 -7.45 -6.65
N LYS A 103 -4.67 -7.46 -5.52
CA LYS A 103 -6.12 -7.24 -5.48
C LYS A 103 -6.49 -5.81 -5.86
N ILE A 104 -5.69 -4.81 -5.46
CA ILE A 104 -5.90 -3.41 -5.84
C ILE A 104 -5.58 -3.22 -7.33
N GLU A 105 -4.53 -3.84 -7.85
CA GLU A 105 -4.21 -3.84 -9.28
C GLU A 105 -5.34 -4.43 -10.12
N PHE A 106 -5.92 -5.55 -9.67
CA PHE A 106 -7.09 -6.14 -10.34
C PHE A 106 -8.27 -5.16 -10.44
N LEU A 107 -8.47 -4.31 -9.43
CA LEU A 107 -9.54 -3.29 -9.43
C LEU A 107 -9.30 -2.17 -10.46
N GLN A 108 -8.11 -2.07 -11.07
CA GLN A 108 -7.89 -1.19 -12.22
C GLN A 108 -8.63 -1.66 -13.50
N SER A 109 -9.24 -2.84 -13.48
CA SER A 109 -10.12 -3.33 -14.56
C SER A 109 -11.61 -3.26 -14.22
N HIS A 110 -11.97 -2.69 -13.06
CA HIS A 110 -13.33 -2.67 -12.55
C HIS A 110 -14.24 -1.73 -13.37
N GLU A 111 -15.48 -2.15 -13.65
CA GLU A 111 -16.46 -1.38 -14.45
C GLU A 111 -16.86 -0.04 -13.81
N ASN A 112 -16.80 0.02 -12.48
CA ASN A 112 -17.04 1.23 -11.71
C ASN A 112 -15.81 2.15 -11.77
N ILE A 113 -15.99 3.32 -12.39
CA ILE A 113 -14.94 4.33 -12.61
C ILE A 113 -14.36 4.85 -11.29
N GLU A 114 -15.16 4.99 -10.24
CA GLU A 114 -14.67 5.50 -8.94
C GLU A 114 -13.74 4.48 -8.28
N ILE A 115 -14.05 3.18 -8.37
CA ILE A 115 -13.18 2.11 -7.89
C ILE A 115 -11.87 2.09 -8.67
N TYR A 116 -11.95 2.14 -10.00
CA TYR A 116 -10.79 2.22 -10.89
C TYR A 116 -9.87 3.39 -10.51
N GLN A 117 -10.42 4.61 -10.45
CA GLN A 117 -9.65 5.82 -10.13
C GLN A 117 -9.00 5.74 -8.75
N LYS A 118 -9.73 5.18 -7.78
CA LYS A 118 -9.23 5.04 -6.42
C LYS A 118 -8.08 4.03 -6.34
N ALA A 119 -8.23 2.88 -6.99
CA ALA A 119 -7.19 1.86 -7.07
C ALA A 119 -5.93 2.41 -7.77
N PHE A 120 -6.12 3.09 -8.90
CA PHE A 120 -5.04 3.76 -9.62
C PHE A 120 -4.28 4.77 -8.73
N GLY A 121 -5.01 5.67 -8.06
CA GLY A 121 -4.39 6.67 -7.20
C GLY A 121 -3.66 6.09 -5.98
N ILE A 122 -4.15 4.98 -5.41
CA ILE A 122 -3.45 4.26 -4.33
C ILE A 122 -2.14 3.68 -4.84
N ILE A 123 -2.16 3.00 -6.00
CA ILE A 123 -0.97 2.40 -6.60
C ILE A 123 0.06 3.49 -6.93
N GLU A 124 -0.32 4.50 -7.71
CA GLU A 124 0.55 5.60 -8.12
C GLU A 124 1.21 6.30 -6.92
N ARG A 125 0.46 6.53 -5.84
CA ARG A 125 0.94 7.28 -4.69
C ARG A 125 1.84 6.49 -3.75
N TYR A 126 1.51 5.23 -3.47
CA TYR A 126 2.16 4.46 -2.39
C TYR A 126 3.05 3.33 -2.91
N PHE A 127 2.87 2.91 -4.16
CA PHE A 127 3.58 1.79 -4.79
C PHE A 127 4.21 2.17 -6.14
N GLY A 128 3.95 3.39 -6.64
CA GLY A 128 4.61 3.94 -7.81
C GLY A 128 6.11 4.01 -7.56
N SER A 129 6.88 3.44 -8.48
CA SER A 129 8.34 3.40 -8.42
C SER A 129 8.94 4.81 -8.41
N GLU A 130 9.93 5.05 -7.55
CA GLU A 130 10.89 6.17 -7.69
C GLU A 130 11.74 6.07 -8.98
N GLU A 131 11.48 5.11 -9.88
CA GLU A 131 12.10 5.07 -11.22
C GLU A 131 11.56 6.14 -12.17
N ASP A 132 10.45 6.80 -11.84
CA ASP A 132 10.02 8.06 -12.46
C ASP A 132 10.63 9.30 -11.75
N ASP A 133 11.72 9.12 -10.99
CA ASP A 133 12.59 10.23 -10.64
C ASP A 133 13.43 10.62 -11.88
N PRO A 134 13.19 11.78 -12.52
CA PRO A 134 13.96 12.22 -13.69
C PRO A 134 15.46 12.41 -13.39
N ARG A 135 15.92 12.20 -12.15
CA ARG A 135 17.33 12.18 -11.76
C ARG A 135 18.03 10.83 -12.02
N VAL A 136 17.28 9.77 -12.35
CA VAL A 136 17.83 8.42 -12.67
C VAL A 136 17.77 8.13 -14.18
N ALA A 137 17.57 9.14 -15.02
CA ALA A 137 17.82 8.99 -16.45
C ALA A 137 19.34 9.11 -16.71
N PRO A 138 20.02 8.11 -17.31
CA PRO A 138 21.38 8.31 -17.78
C PRO A 138 21.38 9.44 -18.81
N SER A 139 22.22 10.44 -18.61
CA SER A 139 22.37 11.55 -19.55
C SER A 139 23.00 11.04 -20.83
N VAL A 140 22.21 11.01 -21.91
CA VAL A 140 22.69 10.70 -23.25
C VAL A 140 23.51 11.91 -23.74
N GLN A 141 24.84 11.78 -23.77
CA GLN A 141 25.69 12.75 -24.48
C GLN A 141 25.75 12.34 -25.94
N GLU A 142 25.00 13.06 -26.79
CA GLU A 142 25.18 12.99 -28.24
C GLU A 142 26.58 13.53 -28.58
N THR A 143 27.49 12.65 -28.96
CA THR A 143 28.72 13.04 -29.65
C THR A 143 28.49 12.94 -31.15
N GLU A 144 29.03 13.90 -31.90
CA GLU A 144 28.77 14.19 -33.34
C GLU A 144 29.12 13.05 -34.33
N GLN A 145 29.28 11.80 -33.89
CA GLN A 145 29.62 10.64 -34.73
C GLN A 145 28.74 9.39 -34.53
N GLY A 146 27.59 9.50 -33.86
CA GLY A 146 26.52 8.48 -33.94
C GLY A 146 26.85 7.10 -33.33
N ILE A 147 27.72 7.05 -32.34
CA ILE A 147 27.99 5.82 -31.57
C ILE A 147 27.37 5.99 -30.18
N GLU A 148 26.34 5.20 -29.88
CA GLU A 148 25.72 5.11 -28.55
C GLU A 148 26.69 4.43 -27.58
N GLN A 149 27.31 5.19 -26.69
CA GLN A 149 28.20 4.67 -25.65
C GLN A 149 27.53 4.83 -24.28
N TYR A 150 27.15 3.71 -23.67
CA TYR A 150 26.58 3.67 -22.32
C TYR A 150 27.72 3.81 -21.29
N ASP A 151 27.76 4.94 -20.57
CA ASP A 151 28.71 5.18 -19.48
C ASP A 151 28.12 4.73 -18.13
N PHE A 152 28.42 3.50 -17.73
CA PHE A 152 28.15 3.03 -16.38
C PHE A 152 29.26 3.56 -15.46
N ARG A 153 29.13 4.82 -15.02
CA ARG A 153 29.92 5.30 -13.87
C ARG A 153 29.32 4.72 -12.60
N ASP A 154 29.73 3.49 -12.34
CA ASP A 154 29.39 2.74 -11.15
C ASP A 154 29.83 3.51 -9.89
N GLN A 155 28.95 3.46 -8.91
CA GLN A 155 29.17 3.90 -7.55
C GLN A 155 30.41 3.20 -7.00
N SER A 156 31.12 3.89 -6.11
CA SER A 156 32.34 3.40 -5.47
C SER A 156 32.10 2.09 -4.70
N VAL A 157 32.34 0.95 -5.33
CA VAL A 157 32.48 -0.35 -4.65
C VAL A 157 33.97 -0.60 -4.40
N PRO A 158 34.46 -0.64 -3.15
CA PRO A 158 35.86 -0.93 -2.89
C PRO A 158 36.15 -2.39 -3.26
N MET A 159 36.97 -2.55 -4.31
CA MET A 159 37.41 -3.84 -4.85
C MET A 159 38.31 -4.54 -3.82
N THR A 160 37.75 -5.47 -3.03
CA THR A 160 38.53 -6.37 -2.19
C THR A 160 39.25 -7.38 -3.09
N ARG A 161 40.56 -7.19 -3.24
CA ARG A 161 41.47 -8.02 -4.04
C ARG A 161 41.67 -9.38 -3.38
N PHE A 162 41.08 -10.44 -3.93
CA PHE A 162 41.47 -11.82 -3.61
C PHE A 162 42.69 -12.23 -4.44
N GLN A 163 43.72 -12.75 -3.78
CA GLN A 163 44.95 -13.25 -4.38
C GLN A 163 44.91 -14.79 -4.28
N PHE A 164 45.08 -15.48 -5.41
CA PHE A 164 45.37 -16.92 -5.47
C PHE A 164 46.88 -17.14 -5.39
#